data_AF-A0A3S4TXI7-F1
#
_entry.id   AF-A0A3S4TXI7-F1
#
_cell.length_a   1.000
_cell.length_b   1.000
_cell.length_c   1.000
_cell.angle_alpha   90.00
_cell.angle_beta   90.00
_cell.angle_gamma   90.00
#
_symmetry.space_group_name_H-M   'P 1'
#
loop_
_entity.id
_entity.type
_entity.pdbx_description
1 polymer ?
#
loop_
_entity_poly.entity_id
_entity_poly.type
_entity_poly.pdbx_seq_one_letter_code
_entity_poly.pdbx_strand_id
1 'polypeptide(L)'
;MGRKTFESIGRPLPKRVNIVLSRQPYKYEGIIWKNSLESAVDFVKDSEEIMLIGGGELFKQYLPQADKLYLTQIQAEIEGDTFFPTLNWAEWHIEFEEYRERTRTILTIAVFDFSEKVKKCGQNDRTFCIWNLLSCDNFAIGIIHSNNTAWEQFTGKDLLC
;
A
#
# COMPACT_ATOMS: atom_id res chain seq x y z
N MET A 1 2.73 8.48 0.16
CA MET A 1 1.35 8.18 0.60
C MET A 1 0.47 9.41 0.43
N GLY A 2 -0.85 9.26 0.42
CA GLY A 2 -1.79 10.40 0.39
C GLY A 2 -2.06 10.96 1.80
N ARG A 3 -2.53 12.22 1.88
CA ARG A 3 -2.84 12.88 3.18
C ARG A 3 -3.78 12.07 4.07
N LYS A 4 -4.91 11.58 3.55
CA LYS A 4 -5.88 10.79 4.35
C LYS A 4 -5.25 9.51 4.92
N THR A 5 -4.39 8.85 4.13
CA THR A 5 -3.64 7.68 4.58
C THR A 5 -2.67 8.04 5.70
N PHE A 6 -1.95 9.15 5.56
CA PHE A 6 -1.08 9.64 6.63
C PHE A 6 -1.85 9.98 7.90
N GLU A 7 -2.99 10.69 7.78
CA GLU A 7 -3.86 11.04 8.90
C GLU A 7 -4.38 9.80 9.64
N SER A 8 -4.71 8.73 8.90
CA SER A 8 -5.12 7.46 9.49
C SER A 8 -3.99 6.68 10.14
N ILE A 9 -2.74 6.80 9.65
CA ILE A 9 -1.55 6.24 10.32
C ILE A 9 -1.21 7.06 11.56
N GLY A 10 -1.47 8.37 11.54
CA GLY A 10 -1.33 9.30 12.66
C GLY A 10 0.10 9.72 12.99
N ARG A 11 1.11 9.13 12.34
CA ARG A 11 2.54 9.41 12.62
C ARG A 11 3.46 9.10 11.43
N PRO A 12 4.65 9.72 11.34
CA PRO A 12 5.68 9.33 10.41
C PRO A 12 6.14 7.90 10.67
N LEU A 13 6.36 7.16 9.59
CA LEU A 13 6.92 5.83 9.66
C LEU A 13 8.42 5.91 9.98
N PRO A 14 8.93 5.25 11.04
CA PRO A 14 10.32 5.36 11.43
C PRO A 14 11.25 4.80 10.35
N LYS A 15 12.48 5.33 10.29
CA LYS A 15 13.55 4.91 9.37
C LYS A 15 13.22 5.07 7.87
N ARG A 16 12.20 5.86 7.54
CA ARG A 16 11.74 6.10 6.16
C ARG A 16 11.59 7.59 5.88
N VAL A 17 11.84 7.96 4.63
CA VAL A 17 11.47 9.28 4.12
C VAL A 17 9.96 9.27 3.87
N ASN A 18 9.20 9.97 4.73
CA ASN A 18 7.74 10.01 4.63
C ASN A 18 7.32 11.15 3.70
N ILE A 19 6.89 10.81 2.48
CA ILE A 19 6.34 11.80 1.55
C ILE A 19 4.80 11.73 1.54
N VAL A 20 4.17 12.86 1.86
CA VAL A 20 2.72 13.01 1.91
C VAL A 20 2.24 13.87 0.73
N LEU A 21 1.40 13.26 -0.12
CA LEU A 21 0.78 13.91 -1.25
C LEU A 21 -0.53 14.59 -0.85
N SER A 22 -0.63 15.89 -1.14
CA SER A 22 -1.83 16.69 -0.89
C SER A 22 -1.89 17.88 -1.85
N ARG A 23 -3.07 18.18 -2.39
CA ARG A 23 -3.30 19.39 -3.22
C ARG A 23 -3.04 20.68 -2.46
N GLN A 24 -3.36 20.69 -1.16
CA GLN A 24 -3.12 21.83 -0.27
C GLN A 24 -1.82 21.62 0.51
N PRO A 25 -1.07 22.69 0.82
CA PRO A 25 0.08 22.62 1.71
C PRO A 25 -0.26 21.90 3.01
N TYR A 26 0.59 20.96 3.42
CA TYR A 26 0.41 20.19 4.63
C TYR A 26 1.72 20.18 5.41
N LYS A 27 1.68 20.61 6.68
CA LYS A 27 2.86 20.67 7.55
C LYS A 27 2.67 19.72 8.72
N TYR A 28 3.62 18.81 8.87
CA TYR A 28 3.72 17.92 10.00
C TYR A 28 5.21 17.58 10.20
N GLU A 29 5.65 17.39 11.44
CA GLU A 29 7.06 17.12 11.73
C GLU A 29 7.48 15.73 11.26
N GLY A 30 8.65 15.62 10.62
CA GLY A 30 9.17 14.33 10.14
C GLY A 30 8.53 13.82 8.84
N ILE A 31 7.76 14.66 8.13
CA ILE A 31 7.29 14.37 6.78
C ILE A 31 7.74 15.43 5.77
N ILE A 32 7.62 15.07 4.50
CA ILE A 32 7.85 15.95 3.35
C ILE A 32 6.55 16.05 2.57
N TRP A 33 6.01 17.26 2.45
CA TRP A 33 4.83 17.49 1.64
C TRP A 33 5.20 17.72 0.18
N LYS A 34 4.39 17.13 -0.72
CA LYS A 34 4.47 17.32 -2.16
C LYS A 34 3.06 17.45 -2.74
N ASN A 35 2.89 18.28 -3.77
CA ASN A 35 1.60 18.53 -4.40
C ASN A 35 1.27 17.57 -5.54
N SER A 36 2.25 16.83 -6.05
CA SER A 36 2.08 15.83 -7.10
C SER A 36 3.06 14.66 -6.94
N LEU A 37 2.78 13.51 -7.57
CA LEU A 37 3.71 12.37 -7.53
C LEU A 37 5.01 12.69 -8.26
N GLU A 38 4.96 13.40 -9.38
CA GLU A 38 6.13 13.76 -10.17
C GLU A 38 7.11 14.56 -9.30
N SER A 39 6.61 15.54 -8.54
CA SER A 39 7.41 16.34 -7.60
C SER A 39 7.97 15.52 -6.42
N ALA A 40 7.33 14.40 -6.08
CA ALA A 40 7.79 13.46 -5.06
C ALA A 40 8.86 12.53 -5.60
N VAL A 41 8.64 11.93 -6.77
CA VAL A 41 9.57 11.04 -7.48
C VAL A 41 10.85 11.78 -7.86
N ASP A 42 10.77 13.05 -8.22
CA ASP A 42 11.93 13.90 -8.49
C ASP A 42 12.72 14.22 -7.21
N PHE A 43 12.04 14.38 -6.08
CA PHE A 43 12.68 14.61 -4.78
C PHE A 43 13.49 13.40 -4.29
N VAL A 44 13.04 12.18 -4.60
CA VAL A 44 13.74 10.92 -4.30
C VAL A 44 14.40 10.32 -5.54
N LYS A 45 14.87 11.15 -6.47
CA LYS A 45 15.42 10.67 -7.74
C LYS A 45 16.58 9.69 -7.60
N ASP A 46 17.35 9.80 -6.51
CA ASP A 46 18.50 8.96 -6.21
C ASP A 46 18.13 7.67 -5.44
N SER A 47 16.83 7.44 -5.17
CA SER A 47 16.35 6.21 -4.53
C SER A 47 16.11 5.12 -5.57
N GLU A 48 16.59 3.91 -5.27
CA GLU A 48 16.43 2.73 -6.14
C GLU A 48 14.98 2.24 -6.22
N GLU A 49 14.24 2.38 -5.12
CA GLU A 49 12.86 1.91 -5.00
C GLU A 49 11.97 2.95 -4.31
N ILE A 50 10.76 3.14 -4.85
CA ILE A 50 9.76 4.06 -4.31
C ILE A 50 8.51 3.27 -3.93
N MET A 51 8.12 3.36 -2.65
CA MET A 51 6.96 2.65 -2.12
C MET A 51 5.73 3.55 -2.04
N LEU A 52 4.75 3.31 -2.90
CA LEU A 52 3.41 3.88 -2.80
C LEU A 52 2.56 3.01 -1.88
N ILE A 53 2.28 3.51 -0.67
CA ILE A 53 1.49 2.80 0.36
C ILE A 53 0.02 3.24 0.43
N GLY A 54 -0.50 3.80 -0.67
CA GLY A 54 -1.89 4.22 -0.80
C GLY A 54 -2.17 5.69 -0.50
N GLY A 55 -3.42 6.13 -0.46
CA GLY A 55 -4.65 5.31 -0.49
C GLY A 55 -5.24 4.99 -1.87
N GLY A 56 -6.50 4.57 -1.90
CA GLY A 56 -7.18 4.04 -3.10
C GLY A 56 -7.11 4.94 -4.34
N GLU A 57 -7.24 6.27 -4.19
CA GLU A 57 -7.13 7.21 -5.31
C GLU A 57 -5.72 7.22 -5.93
N LEU A 58 -4.68 7.18 -5.09
CA LEU A 58 -3.31 7.13 -5.58
C LEU A 58 -3.02 5.79 -6.26
N PHE A 59 -3.54 4.68 -5.73
CA PHE A 59 -3.43 3.40 -6.41
C PHE A 59 -4.10 3.46 -7.78
N LYS A 60 -5.33 3.96 -7.90
CA LYS A 60 -6.02 4.08 -9.20
C LYS A 60 -5.20 4.87 -10.21
N GLN A 61 -4.61 5.97 -9.77
CA GLN A 61 -3.88 6.87 -10.65
C GLN A 61 -2.52 6.30 -11.09
N TYR A 62 -1.82 5.58 -10.21
CA TYR A 62 -0.41 5.24 -10.42
C TYR A 62 -0.12 3.74 -10.57
N LEU A 63 -1.12 2.89 -10.40
CA LEU A 63 -1.00 1.45 -10.69
C LEU A 63 -0.50 1.13 -12.11
N PRO A 64 -0.93 1.84 -13.18
CA PRO A 64 -0.41 1.58 -14.52
C PRO A 64 1.10 1.81 -14.66
N GLN A 65 1.69 2.66 -13.80
CA GLN A 65 3.11 3.02 -13.79
C GLN A 65 3.95 2.15 -12.85
N ALA A 66 3.32 1.26 -12.06
CA ALA A 66 4.03 0.38 -11.13
C ALA A 66 4.75 -0.76 -11.85
N ASP A 67 5.96 -1.04 -11.39
CA ASP A 67 6.81 -2.14 -11.84
C ASP A 67 6.66 -3.36 -10.92
N LYS A 68 6.40 -3.13 -9.62
CA LYS A 68 6.16 -4.19 -8.64
C LYS A 68 4.93 -3.95 -7.76
N LEU A 69 4.29 -5.05 -7.37
CA LEU A 69 3.25 -5.09 -6.36
C LEU A 69 3.70 -6.00 -5.22
N TYR A 70 3.70 -5.45 -4.00
CA TYR A 70 3.74 -6.22 -2.78
C TYR A 70 2.31 -6.30 -2.26
N LEU A 71 1.70 -7.48 -2.32
CA LEU A 71 0.31 -7.68 -1.94
C LEU A 71 0.25 -8.60 -0.74
N THR A 72 -0.53 -8.23 0.26
CA THR A 72 -0.92 -9.13 1.34
C THR A 72 -2.43 -9.35 1.23
N GLN A 73 -2.85 -10.56 0.91
CA GLN A 73 -4.27 -10.92 0.83
C GLN A 73 -4.70 -11.53 2.17
N ILE A 74 -5.81 -11.07 2.71
CA ILE A 74 -6.40 -11.53 3.96
C ILE A 74 -7.76 -12.17 3.64
N GLN A 75 -7.94 -13.42 4.07
CA GLN A 75 -9.25 -14.07 4.03
C GLN A 75 -10.12 -13.56 5.19
N ALA A 76 -10.76 -12.41 4.98
CA ALA A 76 -11.68 -11.80 5.94
C ALA A 76 -12.83 -11.06 5.24
N GLU A 77 -13.99 -11.06 5.87
CA GLU A 77 -15.10 -10.18 5.52
C GLU A 77 -14.93 -8.87 6.29
N ILE A 78 -14.68 -7.78 5.55
CA ILE A 78 -14.44 -6.45 6.12
C ILE A 78 -15.32 -5.45 5.39
N GLU A 79 -16.10 -4.67 6.14
CA GLU A 79 -16.82 -3.53 5.59
C GLU A 79 -15.85 -2.39 5.23
N GLY A 80 -15.92 -1.88 4.01
CA GLY A 80 -15.04 -0.82 3.52
C GLY A 80 -15.67 0.01 2.40
N ASP A 81 -15.27 1.27 2.31
CA ASP A 81 -15.69 2.23 1.28
C ASP A 81 -14.60 2.48 0.22
N THR A 82 -13.43 1.86 0.41
CA THR A 82 -12.23 2.09 -0.38
C THR A 82 -11.69 0.76 -0.90
N PHE A 83 -11.60 0.64 -2.22
CA PHE A 83 -11.28 -0.62 -2.91
C PHE A 83 -10.01 -0.49 -3.75
N PHE A 84 -9.30 -1.61 -3.90
CA PHE A 84 -8.08 -1.63 -4.68
C PHE A 84 -8.48 -1.62 -6.14
N PRO A 85 -7.75 -0.90 -7.01
CA PRO A 85 -8.11 -0.87 -8.42
C PRO A 85 -8.09 -2.30 -8.99
N THR A 86 -9.00 -2.58 -9.92
CA THR A 86 -9.02 -3.86 -10.62
C THR A 86 -7.68 -4.11 -11.31
N LEU A 87 -7.10 -5.27 -11.07
CA LEU A 87 -5.83 -5.70 -11.69
C LEU A 87 -6.09 -6.61 -12.89
N ASN A 88 -5.44 -6.31 -14.01
CA ASN A 88 -5.30 -7.27 -15.10
C ASN A 88 -4.15 -8.23 -14.78
N TRP A 89 -4.46 -9.38 -14.19
CA TRP A 89 -3.44 -10.36 -13.76
C TRP A 89 -2.56 -10.88 -14.89
N ALA A 90 -3.00 -10.79 -16.16
CA ALA A 90 -2.19 -11.20 -17.30
C ALA A 90 -0.90 -10.36 -17.45
N GLU A 91 -0.88 -9.13 -16.94
CA GLU A 91 0.25 -8.20 -16.99
C GLU A 91 1.34 -8.48 -15.94
N TRP A 92 1.01 -9.30 -14.93
CA TRP A 92 1.86 -9.54 -13.77
C TRP A 92 2.34 -10.99 -13.74
N HIS A 93 3.52 -11.21 -13.19
CA HIS A 93 4.01 -12.52 -12.82
C HIS A 93 4.34 -12.54 -11.33
N ILE A 94 4.10 -13.69 -10.69
CA ILE A 94 4.40 -13.89 -9.27
C ILE A 94 5.87 -14.26 -9.18
N GLU A 95 6.65 -13.43 -8.50
CA GLU A 95 8.07 -13.71 -8.21
C GLU A 95 8.22 -14.44 -6.87
N PHE A 96 7.39 -14.08 -5.89
CA PHE A 96 7.39 -14.71 -4.59
C PHE A 96 5.97 -14.81 -4.05
N GLU A 97 5.66 -15.91 -3.37
CA GLU A 97 4.41 -16.11 -2.65
C GLU A 97 4.68 -16.90 -1.37
N GLU A 98 4.13 -16.43 -0.26
CA GLU A 98 4.20 -17.10 1.03
C GLU A 98 2.83 -17.10 1.70
N TYR A 99 2.38 -18.31 2.03
CA TYR A 99 1.17 -18.56 2.78
C TYR A 99 1.47 -18.61 4.28
N ARG A 100 0.71 -17.86 5.08
CA ARG A 100 0.81 -17.86 6.55
C ARG A 100 -0.56 -18.03 7.19
N GLU A 101 -0.68 -19.06 8.02
CA GLU A 101 -1.85 -19.24 8.88
C GLU A 101 -1.68 -18.43 10.17
N ARG A 102 -2.68 -17.62 10.50
CA ARG A 102 -2.72 -16.95 11.80
C ARG A 102 -4.01 -17.30 12.53
N THR A 103 -3.88 -18.15 13.54
CA THR A 103 -4.96 -18.43 14.48
C THR A 103 -4.93 -17.38 15.59
N ARG A 104 -5.87 -16.44 15.60
CA ARG A 104 -6.19 -15.68 16.83
C ARG A 104 -7.40 -16.32 17.48
N THR A 105 -7.29 -16.58 18.78
CA THR A 105 -8.33 -17.21 19.58
C THR A 105 -9.62 -16.39 19.50
N ILE A 106 -10.68 -17.04 19.03
CA ILE A 106 -12.06 -16.59 18.77
C ILE A 106 -12.35 -16.38 17.27
N LEU A 107 -12.65 -17.50 16.60
CA LEU A 107 -13.49 -17.67 15.40
C LEU A 107 -13.11 -16.99 14.07
N THR A 108 -11.89 -16.49 13.89
CA THR A 108 -11.42 -16.10 12.54
C THR A 108 -10.00 -16.60 12.31
N ILE A 109 -9.86 -17.59 11.42
CA ILE A 109 -8.56 -17.92 10.82
C ILE A 109 -8.29 -16.83 9.80
N ALA A 110 -7.39 -15.91 10.12
CA ALA A 110 -6.89 -14.98 9.13
C ALA A 110 -5.77 -15.69 8.38
N VAL A 111 -6.07 -16.10 7.15
CA VAL A 111 -5.06 -16.57 6.20
C VAL A 111 -4.44 -15.35 5.54
N PHE A 112 -3.11 -15.31 5.51
CA PHE A 112 -2.34 -14.26 4.86
C PHE A 112 -1.55 -14.85 3.69
N ASP A 113 -1.86 -14.38 2.49
CA ASP A 113 -1.03 -14.65 1.32
C ASP A 113 -0.21 -13.39 1.01
N PHE A 114 1.08 -13.43 1.32
CA PHE A 114 2.00 -12.41 0.86
C PHE A 114 2.49 -12.79 -0.54
N SER A 115 2.37 -11.88 -1.50
CA SER A 115 2.92 -12.07 -2.85
C SER A 115 3.70 -10.85 -3.31
N GLU A 116 4.89 -11.07 -3.86
CA GLU A 116 5.61 -10.10 -4.68
C GLU A 116 5.34 -10.42 -6.14
N LYS A 117 4.86 -9.43 -6.88
CA LYS A 117 4.57 -9.55 -8.30
C LYS A 117 5.29 -8.48 -9.08
N VAL A 118 5.83 -8.84 -10.23
CA VAL A 118 6.55 -7.93 -11.11
C VAL A 118 5.81 -7.83 -12.44
N LYS A 119 5.83 -6.65 -13.05
CA LYS A 119 5.19 -6.41 -14.34
C LYS A 119 6.00 -7.08 -15.45
N LYS A 120 5.33 -7.76 -16.38
CA LYS A 120 6.01 -8.56 -17.44
C LYS A 120 6.80 -7.73 -18.45
N CYS A 121 6.53 -6.44 -18.57
CA CYS A 121 7.22 -5.54 -19.49
C CYS A 121 7.59 -4.27 -18.70
N GLY A 122 8.76 -4.28 -18.06
CA GLY A 122 9.29 -3.10 -17.38
C GLY A 122 9.97 -2.17 -18.39
N GLN A 123 9.53 -0.90 -18.42
CA GLN A 123 10.05 0.14 -19.33
C GLN A 123 10.72 1.31 -18.61
N ASN A 124 10.99 1.19 -17.30
CA ASN A 124 11.44 2.32 -16.48
C ASN A 124 12.85 2.09 -15.92
N ASP A 125 13.66 3.16 -15.89
CA ASP A 125 14.99 3.17 -15.27
C ASP A 125 14.97 3.05 -13.74
N ARG A 126 13.78 3.06 -13.10
CA ARG A 126 13.58 3.00 -11.64
C ARG A 126 12.41 2.10 -11.29
N THR A 127 12.47 1.45 -10.13
CA THR A 127 11.42 0.54 -9.66
C THR A 127 10.36 1.31 -8.87
N PHE A 128 9.15 1.46 -9.44
CA PHE A 128 7.99 2.02 -8.75
C PHE A 128 7.13 0.91 -8.16
N CYS A 129 7.00 0.88 -6.84
CA CYS A 129 6.37 -0.21 -6.11
C CYS A 129 5.09 0.23 -5.43
N ILE A 130 4.09 -0.64 -5.47
CA ILE A 130 2.87 -0.48 -4.66
C ILE A 130 2.87 -1.55 -3.60
N TRP A 131 2.68 -1.16 -2.34
CA TRP A 131 2.40 -2.09 -1.26
C TRP A 131 0.96 -1.92 -0.80
N ASN A 132 0.22 -3.02 -0.76
CA ASN A 132 -1.17 -3.00 -0.34
C ASN A 132 -1.61 -4.26 0.41
N LEU A 133 -2.57 -4.05 1.31
CA LEU A 133 -3.31 -5.09 2.04
C LEU A 133 -4.72 -5.24 1.42
N LEU A 134 -5.05 -6.42 0.94
CA LEU A 134 -6.29 -6.78 0.25
C LEU A 134 -7.12 -7.75 1.09
N SER A 135 -8.45 -7.60 1.10
CA SER A 135 -9.37 -8.62 1.66
C SER A 135 -10.00 -9.47 0.54
N CYS A 136 -10.07 -10.79 0.74
CA CYS A 136 -10.42 -11.77 -0.31
C CYS A 136 -11.84 -11.62 -0.89
N ASP A 137 -12.85 -11.27 -0.10
CA ASP A 137 -14.24 -11.42 -0.56
C ASP A 137 -14.84 -10.22 -1.32
N ASN A 138 -14.05 -9.19 -1.68
CA ASN A 138 -14.51 -8.14 -2.62
C ASN A 138 -13.42 -7.15 -3.11
N PHE A 139 -12.12 -7.50 -3.11
CA PHE A 139 -11.04 -6.53 -3.40
C PHE A 139 -11.12 -5.25 -2.55
N ALA A 140 -11.66 -5.35 -1.33
CA ALA A 140 -11.65 -4.25 -0.38
C ALA A 140 -10.19 -3.97 0.01
N ILE A 141 -9.75 -2.71 -0.13
CA ILE A 141 -8.53 -2.29 0.56
C ILE A 141 -8.89 -2.34 2.03
N GLY A 142 -7.98 -2.85 2.86
CA GLY A 142 -8.02 -2.60 4.29
C GLY A 142 -7.79 -1.13 4.64
N ILE A 143 -8.60 -0.20 4.12
CA ILE A 143 -8.88 1.09 4.73
C ILE A 143 -10.29 0.93 5.27
N ILE A 144 -10.36 0.26 6.42
CA ILE A 144 -11.51 0.35 7.30
C ILE A 144 -11.77 1.85 7.52
N HIS A 145 -13.06 2.20 7.54
CA HIS A 145 -13.66 3.49 7.89
C HIS A 145 -12.68 4.63 8.19
N SER A 146 -12.86 5.80 7.55
CA SER A 146 -12.14 7.08 7.67
C SER A 146 -11.38 7.47 8.97
N ASN A 147 -11.53 6.76 10.09
CA ASN A 147 -10.85 6.92 11.38
C ASN A 147 -10.20 5.66 11.99
N ASN A 148 -10.22 4.47 11.35
CA ASN A 148 -9.62 3.23 11.90
C ASN A 148 -9.13 2.32 10.77
N THR A 149 -7.85 2.02 10.68
CA THR A 149 -7.27 1.22 9.59
C THR A 149 -7.12 -0.26 9.93
N ALA A 150 -7.40 -1.15 8.96
CA ALA A 150 -7.26 -2.61 9.09
C ALA A 150 -5.85 -3.08 9.47
N TRP A 151 -4.81 -2.29 9.16
CA TRP A 151 -3.44 -2.65 9.51
C TRP A 151 -3.27 -2.88 11.02
N GLU A 152 -3.93 -2.11 11.89
CA GLU A 152 -3.82 -2.30 13.35
C GLU A 152 -4.36 -3.67 13.79
N GLN A 153 -5.43 -4.12 13.15
CA GLN A 153 -6.09 -5.38 13.47
C GLN A 153 -5.27 -6.57 12.96
N PHE A 154 -4.70 -6.46 11.76
CA PHE A 154 -4.14 -7.60 11.05
C PHE A 154 -2.61 -7.62 10.96
N THR A 155 -1.92 -6.48 10.88
CA THR A 155 -0.48 -6.48 10.60
C THR A 155 0.40 -6.57 11.84
N GLY A 156 -0.16 -6.35 13.04
CA GLY A 156 0.68 -6.13 14.22
C GLY A 156 1.62 -4.93 14.00
N LYS A 157 2.40 -4.54 15.00
CA LYS A 157 3.34 -3.41 14.85
C LYS A 157 4.56 -3.72 13.97
N ASP A 158 4.71 -4.97 13.50
CA ASP A 158 6.00 -5.51 13.05
C ASP A 158 6.11 -5.75 11.53
N LEU A 159 5.03 -5.67 10.75
CA LEU A 159 5.06 -5.87 9.29
C LEU A 159 5.45 -4.62 8.49
N LEU A 160 5.71 -3.50 9.17
CA LEU A 160 6.20 -2.25 8.60
C LEU A 160 7.70 -2.04 8.88
N CYS A 161 8.45 -3.09 9.25
CA CYS A 161 9.87 -3.02 9.58
C CYS A 161 10.76 -3.27 8.37
#